data_AF-A0A949FP55-F1
#
_entry.id   AF-A0A949FP55-F1
#
_cell.length_a   1.000
_cell.length_b   1.000
_cell.length_c   1.000
_cell.angle_alpha   90.00
_cell.angle_beta   90.00
_cell.angle_gamma   90.00
#
_symmetry.space_group_name_H-M   'P 1'
#
loop_
_entity.id
_entity.type
_entity.pdbx_description
1 polymer ?
#
loop_
_entity_poly.entity_id
_entity_poly.type
_entity_poly.pdbx_seq_one_letter_code
_entity_poly.pdbx_strand_id
1 'polypeptide(L)'
;QWKEALEQLRKSDPQGYLHFVKLHEGKGHWMDRQDAEAIAWMHPNVRNRFPRKIVWKQDDVVESRFYWITVDPQAVRDRALITAKVVDQSIEIEQSDLPAIGILLRDELVDMDQHVTIRMADREWIHARVPRTIAVMDETLNQRGDPKGVYWGKVTVDLPPSKK
;
A
#
# COMPACT_ATOMS: atom_id res chain seq x y z
N GLN A 1 6.21 11.74 21.32
CA GLN A 1 6.30 11.88 19.85
C GLN A 1 5.67 10.70 19.10
N TRP A 2 6.37 9.60 18.78
CA TRP A 2 5.85 8.63 17.80
C TRP A 2 4.59 7.89 18.26
N LYS A 3 4.53 7.51 19.54
CA LYS A 3 3.33 6.93 20.14
C LYS A 3 2.09 7.80 19.94
N GLU A 4 2.22 9.11 20.19
CA GLU A 4 1.13 10.08 20.07
C GLU A 4 0.79 10.33 18.60
N ALA A 5 1.79 10.40 17.72
CA ALA A 5 1.58 10.59 16.28
C ALA A 5 0.78 9.43 15.67
N LEU A 6 1.15 8.19 15.98
CA LEU A 6 0.41 7.01 15.52
C LEU A 6 -1.01 6.97 16.09
N GLU A 7 -1.19 7.34 17.36
CA GLU A 7 -2.50 7.47 17.98
C GLU A 7 -3.36 8.53 17.28
N GLN A 8 -2.78 9.67 16.92
CA GLN A 8 -3.48 10.73 16.20
C GLN A 8 -3.86 10.29 14.78
N LEU A 9 -2.96 9.60 14.06
CA LEU A 9 -3.25 9.03 12.74
C LEU A 9 -4.44 8.08 12.81
N ARG A 10 -4.47 7.20 13.82
CA ARG A 10 -5.58 6.28 14.04
C ARG A 10 -6.88 6.98 14.42
N LYS A 11 -6.83 8.07 15.19
CA LYS A 11 -8.01 8.89 15.49
C LYS A 11 -8.56 9.57 14.24
N SER A 12 -7.69 10.04 13.33
CA SER A 12 -8.12 10.64 12.06
C SER A 12 -8.59 9.62 11.03
N ASP A 13 -8.09 8.37 11.09
CA ASP A 13 -8.53 7.25 10.25
C ASP A 13 -8.80 6.01 11.13
N PRO A 14 -10.01 5.88 11.69
CA PRO A 14 -10.40 4.74 12.53
C PRO A 14 -10.40 3.40 11.79
N GLN A 15 -10.22 3.38 10.47
CA GLN A 15 -10.04 2.16 9.66
C GLN A 15 -8.61 1.99 9.14
N GLY A 16 -7.70 2.93 9.43
CA GLY A 16 -6.29 2.87 9.10
C GLY A 16 -5.51 1.74 9.78
N TYR A 17 -4.18 1.79 9.74
CA TYR A 17 -3.37 0.71 10.29
C TYR A 17 -3.48 0.62 11.81
N LEU A 18 -3.63 -0.61 12.30
CA LEU A 18 -3.53 -0.91 13.72
C LEU A 18 -2.09 -0.77 14.17
N HIS A 19 -1.88 -0.14 15.33
CA HIS A 19 -0.56 0.01 15.94
C HIS A 19 -0.61 -0.35 17.42
N PHE A 20 0.54 -0.78 17.92
CA PHE A 20 0.80 -0.93 19.35
C PHE A 20 2.16 -0.33 19.64
N VAL A 21 2.22 0.58 20.62
CA VAL A 21 3.46 1.22 21.03
C VAL A 21 3.57 1.20 22.54
N LYS A 22 4.62 0.53 23.02
CA LYS A 22 5.07 0.58 24.40
C LYS A 22 6.55 0.93 24.44
N LEU A 23 6.88 1.88 25.29
CA LEU A 23 8.26 2.31 25.53
C LEU A 23 8.69 1.70 26.85
N HIS A 24 9.82 1.00 26.85
CA HIS A 24 10.43 0.42 28.04
C HIS A 24 11.49 1.39 28.55
N GLU A 25 11.27 1.94 29.75
CA GLU A 25 12.16 2.95 30.32
C GLU A 25 13.60 2.41 30.50
N GLY A 26 14.58 3.23 30.14
CA GLY A 26 15.99 2.85 30.19
C GLY A 26 16.40 1.77 29.18
N LYS A 27 15.52 1.39 28.24
CA LYS A 27 15.81 0.42 27.17
C LYS A 27 15.87 1.11 25.82
N GLY A 28 16.89 0.76 25.03
CA GLY A 28 17.11 1.24 23.67
C GLY A 28 16.81 0.13 22.64
N HIS A 29 17.80 -0.17 21.79
CA HIS A 29 17.68 -1.20 20.76
C HIS A 29 17.39 -2.61 21.32
N TRP A 30 17.83 -2.89 22.54
CA TRP A 30 17.59 -4.15 23.24
C TRP A 30 16.68 -3.91 24.45
N MET A 31 15.60 -4.70 24.55
CA MET A 31 14.54 -4.54 25.55
C MET A 31 14.50 -5.68 26.58
N ASP A 32 15.57 -6.48 26.70
CA ASP A 32 15.66 -7.62 27.64
C ASP A 32 14.45 -8.57 27.61
N ARG A 33 13.95 -8.84 26.39
CA ARG A 33 12.75 -9.65 26.11
C ARG A 33 11.43 -9.06 26.61
N GLN A 34 11.41 -7.83 27.12
CA GLN A 34 10.15 -7.18 27.51
C GLN A 34 9.24 -6.89 26.30
N ASP A 35 9.81 -6.82 25.11
CA ASP A 35 9.13 -6.71 23.82
C ASP A 35 8.31 -7.96 23.45
N ALA A 36 8.45 -9.08 24.18
CA ALA A 36 7.64 -10.29 24.00
C ALA A 36 6.13 -10.05 24.18
N GLU A 37 5.72 -8.98 24.86
CA GLU A 37 4.32 -8.56 24.94
C GLU A 37 3.69 -8.25 23.58
N ALA A 38 4.51 -7.85 22.59
CA ALA A 38 4.05 -7.63 21.22
C ALA A 38 3.51 -8.92 20.60
N ILE A 39 3.96 -10.10 21.04
CA ILE A 39 3.46 -11.40 20.55
C ILE A 39 1.98 -11.56 20.89
N ALA A 40 1.58 -11.26 22.13
CA ALA A 40 0.19 -11.35 22.56
C ALA A 40 -0.70 -10.37 21.79
N TRP A 41 -0.18 -9.19 21.45
CA TRP A 41 -0.87 -8.23 20.60
C TRP A 41 -0.92 -8.67 19.12
N MET A 42 0.17 -9.22 18.57
CA MET A 42 0.22 -9.67 17.17
C MET A 42 -0.67 -10.89 16.92
N HIS A 43 -0.81 -11.79 17.89
CA HIS A 43 -1.55 -13.04 17.76
C HIS A 43 -2.98 -12.87 17.18
N PRO A 44 -3.84 -11.97 17.70
CA PRO A 44 -5.15 -11.72 17.11
C PRO A 44 -5.11 -10.86 15.82
N ASN A 45 -4.00 -10.17 15.54
CA ASN A 45 -3.88 -9.22 14.42
C ASN A 45 -3.26 -9.89 13.18
N VAL A 46 -4.10 -10.60 12.42
CA VAL A 46 -3.68 -11.25 11.17
C VAL A 46 -3.57 -10.22 10.04
N ARG A 47 -2.44 -10.22 9.33
CA ARG A 47 -2.19 -9.32 8.21
C ARG A 47 -3.19 -9.57 7.08
N ASN A 48 -3.90 -8.52 6.66
CA ASN A 48 -4.64 -8.54 5.40
C ASN A 48 -3.65 -8.45 4.23
N ARG A 49 -3.52 -9.51 3.43
CA ARG A 49 -2.60 -9.55 2.28
C ARG A 49 -3.03 -8.61 1.15
N PHE A 50 -4.34 -8.34 1.03
CA PHE A 50 -4.94 -7.57 -0.07
C PHE A 50 -5.89 -6.51 0.50
N PRO A 51 -5.37 -5.50 1.19
CA PRO A 51 -6.19 -4.45 1.77
C PRO A 51 -6.90 -3.66 0.66
N ARG A 52 -8.18 -3.35 0.87
CA ARG A 52 -8.92 -2.51 -0.08
C ARG A 52 -8.47 -1.07 -0.06
N LYS A 53 -7.94 -0.55 1.04
CA LYS A 53 -7.37 0.81 1.15
C LYS A 53 -5.92 0.71 1.57
N ILE A 54 -5.07 1.52 0.95
CA ILE A 54 -3.69 1.71 1.38
C ILE A 54 -3.38 3.19 1.53
N VAL A 55 -2.61 3.49 2.57
CA VAL A 55 -1.91 4.76 2.76
C VAL A 55 -0.44 4.41 2.80
N TRP A 56 0.34 4.91 1.85
CA TRP A 56 1.76 4.62 1.70
C TRP A 56 2.56 5.90 1.77
N LYS A 57 3.22 6.11 2.91
CA LYS A 57 4.23 7.14 3.11
C LYS A 57 5.60 6.49 2.92
N GLN A 58 6.39 6.99 1.99
CA GLN A 58 7.77 6.57 1.81
C GLN A 58 8.64 7.06 2.98
N ASP A 59 9.77 6.39 3.18
CA ASP A 59 10.80 6.80 4.15
C ASP A 59 12.12 7.11 3.42
N ASP A 60 13.19 7.33 4.18
CA ASP A 60 14.56 7.50 3.66
C ASP A 60 15.06 6.28 2.87
N VAL A 61 14.61 5.08 3.23
CA VAL A 61 14.74 3.86 2.42
C VAL A 61 13.54 3.74 1.51
N VAL A 62 13.76 3.98 0.22
CA VAL A 62 12.73 3.93 -0.83
C VAL A 62 12.35 2.49 -1.15
N GLU A 63 11.05 2.19 -1.08
CA GLU A 63 10.48 0.93 -1.51
C GLU A 63 9.80 1.06 -2.88
N SER A 64 9.98 0.05 -3.75
CA SER A 64 9.41 0.04 -5.10
C SER A 64 7.96 -0.44 -5.15
N ARG A 65 7.49 -1.11 -4.09
CA ARG A 65 6.16 -1.73 -4.05
C ARG A 65 5.58 -1.77 -2.65
N PHE A 66 4.32 -1.37 -2.55
CA PHE A 66 3.51 -1.52 -1.35
C PHE A 66 2.13 -2.07 -1.70
N TYR A 67 1.87 -3.30 -1.27
CA TYR A 67 0.69 -4.10 -1.65
C TYR A 67 0.51 -4.13 -3.18
N TRP A 68 -0.53 -3.45 -3.67
CA TRP A 68 -0.95 -3.40 -5.06
C TRP A 68 -0.57 -2.10 -5.76
N ILE A 69 0.25 -1.24 -5.14
CA ILE A 69 0.87 -0.07 -5.79
C ILE A 69 2.37 -0.30 -5.98
N THR A 70 2.88 0.07 -7.15
CA THR A 70 4.30 0.10 -7.48
C THR A 70 4.70 1.52 -7.89
N VAL A 71 5.96 1.87 -7.66
CA VAL A 71 6.54 3.16 -8.08
C VAL A 71 7.89 2.89 -8.71
N ASP A 72 8.36 3.80 -9.56
CA ASP A 72 9.76 3.82 -9.98
C ASP A 72 10.60 4.37 -8.82
N PRO A 73 11.51 3.59 -8.22
CA PRO A 73 12.36 4.05 -7.11
C PRO A 73 13.17 5.30 -7.45
N GLN A 74 13.52 5.51 -8.72
CA GLN A 74 14.27 6.69 -9.17
C GLN A 74 13.42 7.96 -9.20
N ALA A 75 12.09 7.82 -9.25
CA ALA A 75 11.14 8.93 -9.25
C ALA A 75 10.60 9.26 -7.85
N VAL A 76 10.92 8.44 -6.83
CA VAL A 76 10.43 8.66 -5.47
C VAL A 76 11.15 9.84 -4.83
N ARG A 77 10.38 10.86 -4.48
CA ARG A 77 10.84 11.98 -3.65
C ARG A 77 10.81 11.59 -2.18
N ASP A 78 11.67 12.22 -1.38
CA ASP A 78 11.72 12.01 0.07
C ASP A 78 10.32 12.12 0.67
N ARG A 79 9.91 11.07 1.39
CA ARG A 79 8.61 10.96 2.07
C ARG A 79 7.38 11.18 1.18
N ALA A 80 7.41 10.79 -0.09
CA ALA A 80 6.21 10.83 -0.94
C ALA A 80 5.02 10.07 -0.31
N LEU A 81 3.81 10.62 -0.40
CA LEU A 81 2.57 10.00 0.07
C LEU A 81 1.69 9.57 -1.11
N ILE A 82 1.18 8.34 -1.03
CA ILE A 82 0.15 7.81 -1.93
C ILE A 82 -0.99 7.26 -1.07
N THR A 83 -2.22 7.65 -1.39
CA THR A 83 -3.43 7.07 -0.79
C THR A 83 -4.33 6.57 -1.91
N ALA A 84 -4.69 5.29 -1.86
CA ALA A 84 -5.56 4.69 -2.86
C ALA A 84 -6.48 3.63 -2.24
N LYS A 85 -7.65 3.43 -2.84
CA LYS A 85 -8.62 2.42 -2.41
C LYS A 85 -9.30 1.73 -3.59
N VAL A 86 -9.74 0.51 -3.36
CA VAL A 86 -10.52 -0.32 -4.29
C VAL A 86 -11.98 -0.26 -3.86
N VAL A 87 -12.84 0.30 -4.71
CA VAL A 87 -14.28 0.42 -4.52
C VAL A 87 -14.97 -0.28 -5.68
N ASP A 88 -15.67 -1.37 -5.37
CA ASP A 88 -16.27 -2.28 -6.36
C ASP A 88 -15.28 -2.63 -7.48
N GLN A 89 -15.59 -2.25 -8.72
CA GLN A 89 -14.79 -2.49 -9.93
C GLN A 89 -13.84 -1.32 -10.26
N SER A 90 -13.60 -0.43 -9.30
CA SER A 90 -12.81 0.79 -9.47
C SER A 90 -11.65 0.89 -8.49
N ILE A 91 -10.59 1.55 -8.92
CA ILE A 91 -9.45 1.97 -8.10
C ILE A 91 -9.44 3.49 -8.04
N GLU A 92 -9.66 4.01 -6.84
CA GLU A 92 -9.64 5.43 -6.54
C GLU A 92 -8.29 5.82 -5.97
N ILE A 93 -7.59 6.70 -6.66
CA ILE A 93 -6.39 7.35 -6.16
C ILE A 93 -6.87 8.64 -5.47
N GLU A 94 -6.81 8.66 -4.15
CA GLU A 94 -7.23 9.83 -3.35
C GLU A 94 -6.13 10.90 -3.35
N GLN A 95 -4.87 10.47 -3.28
CA GLN A 95 -3.70 11.34 -3.32
C GLN A 95 -2.49 10.60 -3.90
N SER A 96 -1.65 11.31 -4.65
CA SER A 96 -0.30 10.85 -5.01
C SER A 96 0.64 12.04 -5.11
N ASP A 97 1.77 11.95 -4.42
CA ASP A 97 2.89 12.88 -4.60
C ASP A 97 3.81 12.47 -5.76
N LEU A 98 3.51 11.39 -6.49
CA LEU A 98 4.30 10.94 -7.63
C LEU A 98 3.57 11.18 -8.96
N PRO A 99 4.31 11.56 -10.02
CA PRO A 99 3.74 11.83 -11.34
C PRO A 99 3.32 10.56 -12.07
N ALA A 100 3.78 9.38 -11.63
CA ALA A 100 3.36 8.11 -12.19
C ALA A 100 3.38 7.04 -11.10
N ILE A 101 2.38 6.17 -11.12
CA ILE A 101 2.33 4.97 -10.28
C ILE A 101 1.87 3.78 -11.10
N GLY A 102 2.34 2.58 -10.74
CA GLY A 102 1.81 1.32 -11.24
C GLY A 102 0.79 0.73 -10.26
N ILE A 103 -0.21 0.08 -10.81
CA ILE A 103 -1.31 -0.57 -10.10
C ILE A 103 -1.30 -2.04 -10.50
N LEU A 104 -1.12 -2.90 -9.51
CA LEU A 104 -1.12 -4.35 -9.67
C LEU A 104 -2.53 -4.90 -9.40
N LEU A 105 -3.02 -5.77 -10.27
CA LEU A 105 -4.37 -6.32 -10.21
C LEU A 105 -4.37 -7.84 -10.02
N ARG A 106 -5.39 -8.32 -9.33
CA ARG A 106 -5.73 -9.73 -9.12
C ARG A 106 -7.23 -9.84 -8.85
N ASP A 107 -7.83 -11.01 -9.08
CA ASP A 107 -9.29 -11.17 -9.05
C ASP A 107 -9.92 -10.96 -7.67
N GLU A 108 -9.15 -11.10 -6.59
CA GLU A 108 -9.63 -10.81 -5.24
C GLU A 108 -9.74 -9.31 -4.93
N LEU A 109 -9.18 -8.44 -5.78
CA LEU A 109 -9.37 -6.99 -5.66
C LEU A 109 -10.52 -6.52 -6.57
N VAL A 110 -10.52 -6.98 -7.83
CA VAL A 110 -11.44 -6.57 -8.89
C VAL A 110 -11.65 -7.73 -9.86
N ASP A 111 -12.82 -7.88 -10.48
CA ASP A 111 -13.02 -8.88 -11.53
C ASP A 111 -12.26 -8.47 -12.80
N MET A 112 -11.14 -9.13 -13.11
CA MET A 112 -10.32 -8.77 -14.27
C MET A 112 -10.90 -9.25 -15.62
N ASP A 113 -12.03 -9.96 -15.61
CA ASP A 113 -12.79 -10.26 -16.82
C ASP A 113 -13.75 -9.13 -17.21
N GLN A 114 -13.94 -8.16 -16.32
CA GLN A 114 -14.67 -6.92 -16.56
C GLN A 114 -13.73 -5.72 -16.80
N HIS A 115 -14.30 -4.60 -17.23
CA HIS A 115 -13.55 -3.34 -17.31
C HIS A 115 -13.25 -2.84 -15.89
N VAL A 116 -12.00 -2.49 -15.63
CA VAL A 116 -11.56 -1.85 -14.38
C VAL A 116 -11.45 -0.36 -14.62
N THR A 117 -12.06 0.44 -13.75
CA THR A 117 -11.93 1.90 -13.78
C THR A 117 -10.82 2.35 -12.83
N ILE A 118 -9.87 3.16 -13.30
CA ILE A 118 -8.90 3.85 -12.43
C ILE A 118 -9.17 5.34 -12.52
N ARG A 119 -9.39 5.98 -11.37
CA ARG A 119 -9.72 7.40 -11.29
C ARG A 119 -8.99 8.13 -10.17
N MET A 120 -8.79 9.43 -10.36
CA MET A 120 -8.28 10.36 -9.36
C MET A 120 -9.13 11.62 -9.40
N ALA A 121 -9.71 11.99 -8.26
CA ALA A 121 -10.76 13.02 -8.19
C ALA A 121 -11.89 12.72 -9.22
N ASP A 122 -12.33 13.72 -9.97
CA ASP A 122 -13.41 13.59 -10.97
C ASP A 122 -12.90 13.13 -12.35
N ARG A 123 -11.61 12.78 -12.47
CA ARG A 123 -11.01 12.34 -13.74
C ARG A 123 -10.84 10.83 -13.77
N GLU A 124 -11.48 10.22 -14.76
CA GLU A 124 -11.19 8.85 -15.17
C GLU A 124 -9.91 8.83 -16.01
N TRP A 125 -8.98 7.95 -15.63
CA TRP A 125 -7.72 7.75 -16.35
C TRP A 125 -7.79 6.53 -17.25
N ILE A 126 -8.41 5.46 -16.76
CA ILE A 126 -8.48 4.19 -17.44
C ILE A 126 -9.85 3.59 -17.20
N HIS A 127 -10.45 3.09 -18.27
CA HIS A 127 -11.60 2.21 -18.25
C HIS A 127 -11.35 1.11 -19.28
N ALA A 128 -10.73 0.03 -18.84
CA ALA A 128 -10.27 -1.03 -19.73
C ALA A 128 -10.25 -2.38 -19.01
N ARG A 129 -10.37 -3.46 -19.79
CA ARG A 129 -10.05 -4.80 -19.30
C ARG A 129 -8.54 -4.97 -19.24
N VAL A 130 -8.00 -5.27 -18.06
CA VAL A 130 -6.56 -5.43 -17.86
C VAL A 130 -6.20 -6.91 -18.02
N PRO A 131 -5.34 -7.28 -18.98
CA PRO A 131 -5.00 -8.68 -19.20
C PRO A 131 -4.19 -9.25 -18.04
N ARG A 132 -4.43 -10.53 -17.74
CA ARG A 132 -3.55 -11.34 -16.90
C ARG A 132 -2.35 -11.75 -17.75
N THR A 133 -1.12 -11.50 -17.27
CA THR A 133 0.11 -11.78 -18.04
C THR A 133 1.13 -12.55 -17.20
N ILE A 134 1.85 -13.46 -17.85
CA ILE A 134 2.95 -14.21 -17.21
C ILE A 134 4.06 -13.26 -16.76
N ALA A 135 4.33 -12.20 -17.51
CA ALA A 135 5.34 -11.20 -17.15
C ALA A 135 5.06 -10.52 -15.80
N VAL A 136 3.81 -10.13 -15.54
CA VAL A 136 3.44 -9.54 -14.24
C VAL A 136 3.48 -10.58 -13.11
N MET A 137 3.12 -11.82 -13.39
CA MET A 137 3.23 -12.91 -12.42
C MET A 137 4.68 -13.15 -12.01
N ASP A 138 5.59 -13.25 -12.97
CA ASP A 138 7.02 -13.40 -12.74
C ASP A 138 7.60 -12.19 -11.99
N GLU A 139 7.29 -10.96 -12.43
CA GLU A 139 7.72 -9.73 -11.77
C GLU A 139 7.31 -9.72 -10.28
N THR A 140 6.03 -9.98 -10.01
CA THR A 140 5.50 -9.86 -8.65
C THR A 140 5.89 -11.01 -7.73
N LEU A 141 6.16 -12.19 -8.30
CA LEU A 141 6.73 -13.33 -7.59
C LEU A 141 8.19 -13.05 -7.22
N ASN A 142 9.01 -12.55 -8.16
CA ASN A 142 10.42 -12.24 -7.90
C ASN A 142 10.60 -11.11 -6.87
N GLN A 143 9.66 -10.17 -6.78
CA GLN A 143 9.70 -9.09 -5.79
C GLN A 143 9.48 -9.54 -4.34
N ARG A 144 8.72 -10.60 -4.08
CA ARG A 144 8.33 -10.99 -2.71
C ARG A 144 8.52 -12.46 -2.35
N GLY A 145 8.70 -13.34 -3.33
CA GLY A 145 8.83 -14.78 -3.15
C GLY A 145 7.61 -15.48 -2.54
N ASP A 146 6.44 -14.83 -2.48
CA ASP A 146 5.19 -15.41 -1.95
C ASP A 146 4.28 -15.83 -3.12
N PRO A 147 4.14 -17.15 -3.41
CA PRO A 147 3.26 -17.63 -4.47
C PRO A 147 1.79 -17.24 -4.25
N LYS A 148 1.38 -17.04 -3.00
CA LYS A 148 0.03 -16.60 -2.66
C LYS A 148 -0.12 -15.07 -2.62
N GLY A 149 0.93 -14.32 -2.97
CA GLY A 149 0.99 -12.86 -3.04
C GLY A 149 1.27 -12.32 -4.45
N VAL A 150 1.10 -13.17 -5.47
CA VAL A 150 1.28 -12.85 -6.88
C VAL A 150 0.11 -12.01 -7.41
N TYR A 151 0.43 -11.08 -8.31
CA TYR A 151 -0.51 -10.29 -9.08
C TYR A 151 -0.42 -10.66 -10.55
N TRP A 152 -1.50 -10.44 -11.30
CA TRP A 152 -1.67 -10.98 -12.65
C TRP A 152 -1.74 -9.89 -13.70
N GLY A 153 -2.27 -8.71 -13.35
CA GLY A 153 -2.34 -7.54 -14.22
C GLY A 153 -1.54 -6.39 -13.66
N LYS A 154 -1.06 -5.51 -14.53
CA LYS A 154 -0.40 -4.27 -14.15
C LYS A 154 -0.83 -3.16 -15.09
N VAL A 155 -1.07 -2.00 -14.52
CA VAL A 155 -1.41 -0.79 -15.27
C VAL A 155 -0.61 0.36 -14.71
N THR A 156 0.02 1.14 -15.57
CA THR A 156 0.69 2.39 -15.18
C THR A 156 -0.24 3.55 -15.46
N VAL A 157 -0.34 4.48 -14.51
CA VAL A 157 -1.08 5.73 -14.67
C VAL A 157 -0.14 6.91 -14.48
N ASP A 158 -0.16 7.82 -15.44
CA ASP A 158 0.47 9.13 -15.33
C ASP A 158 -0.51 10.06 -14.63
N LEU A 159 -0.08 10.65 -13.51
CA LEU A 159 -0.89 11.46 -12.62
C LEU A 159 -0.58 12.94 -12.80
N PRO A 160 -1.59 13.81 -12.58
CA PRO A 160 -1.34 15.24 -12.63
C PRO A 160 -0.46 15.63 -11.43
N PRO A 161 0.31 16.73 -11.54
CA PRO A 161 1.12 17.19 -10.43
C PRO A 161 0.25 17.44 -9.19
N SER A 162 0.69 16.93 -8.05
CA SER A 162 0.04 17.13 -6.75
C SER A 162 -0.14 18.63 -6.49
N LYS A 163 -1.39 19.06 -6.20
CA LYS A 163 -1.66 20.40 -5.68
C LYS A 163 -1.13 20.45 -4.25
N LYS A 164 0.07 21.00 -4.09
CA LYS A 164 0.65 21.29 -2.76
C LYS A 164 -0.26 22.18 -1.93
#